data_AF-A0A0N5AUH4-F1
#
_entry.id   AF-A0A0N5AUH4-F1
#
_cell.length_a   1.000
_cell.length_b   1.000
_cell.length_c   1.000
_cell.angle_alpha   90.00
_cell.angle_beta   90.00
_cell.angle_gamma   90.00
#
_symmetry.space_group_name_H-M   'P 1'
#
loop_
_entity.id
_entity.type
_entity.pdbx_description
1 polymer ?
#
loop_
_entity_poly.entity_id
_entity_poly.type
_entity_poly.pdbx_seq_one_letter_code
_entity_poly.pdbx_strand_id
1 'polypeptide(L)'
;MELFYLSPSQCIDHCILALSTNLPNFETCQSFVYDHRRHSCKLFSHDGFKPPAIVHPANGYDLYRRILSANNCGGYYNLNFLCIVSQWKNKLPVLKNLFLFSVIFELSYLEAGDQCKTSIAYYVVIGNEIIFPISSAETDVRTINGVKHTECFKLCTANKDSDGEQLKCSSVNYFPKEKKCEMHEILAEPHGPGSLVENDQAIYAEKFCLPTQSVICEENEVFILHVQKKIVKNELRIKQSNSITNCLRHCLEHRFCQTAVLDSVHHRCMLYDVKLKNNDDVTDADSGWVLIENGCSVKKNQKLSLNLEKKIKQSAETEWTEWSNCQFKLRGRMVKVRTRDCPDGGMQVQRC
;
A
#
# COMPACT_ATOMS: atom_id res chain seq x y z
N MET A 1 -20.98 -2.72 -22.70
CA MET A 1 -21.74 -1.98 -23.74
C MET A 1 -21.36 -0.52 -23.65
N GLU A 2 -21.24 0.21 -24.76
CA GLU A 2 -20.91 1.65 -24.75
C GLU A 2 -22.04 2.45 -25.39
N LEU A 3 -22.45 3.53 -24.73
CA LEU A 3 -23.55 4.42 -25.09
C LEU A 3 -22.99 5.83 -25.24
N PHE A 4 -23.45 6.59 -26.24
CA PHE A 4 -22.91 7.92 -26.58
C PHE A 4 -23.98 9.01 -26.46
N TYR A 5 -23.53 10.25 -26.25
CA TYR A 5 -24.37 11.45 -26.14
C TYR A 5 -25.36 11.41 -24.97
N LEU A 6 -24.94 10.85 -23.84
CA LEU A 6 -25.75 10.71 -22.64
C LEU A 6 -25.17 11.54 -21.49
N SER A 7 -26.05 12.00 -20.59
CA SER A 7 -25.67 12.51 -19.28
C SER A 7 -25.39 11.36 -18.31
N PRO A 8 -24.71 11.60 -17.19
CA PRO A 8 -24.53 10.59 -16.15
C PRO A 8 -25.86 10.00 -15.66
N SER A 9 -26.91 10.82 -15.53
CA SER A 9 -28.24 10.36 -15.12
C SER A 9 -28.87 9.39 -16.13
N GLN A 10 -28.73 9.65 -17.43
CA GLN A 10 -29.23 8.74 -18.46
C GLN A 10 -28.46 7.41 -18.46
N CYS A 11 -27.16 7.45 -18.18
CA CYS A 11 -26.34 6.25 -18.03
C CYS A 11 -26.77 5.39 -16.84
N ILE A 12 -27.18 6.03 -15.73
CA ILE A 12 -27.78 5.34 -14.58
C ILE A 12 -29.06 4.62 -15.01
N ASP A 13 -29.96 5.31 -15.72
CA ASP A 13 -31.23 4.72 -16.18
C ASP A 13 -30.97 3.51 -17.08
N HIS A 14 -30.02 3.59 -18.00
CA HIS A 14 -29.64 2.45 -18.85
C HIS A 14 -29.03 1.28 -18.06
N CYS A 15 -28.21 1.55 -17.05
CA CYS A 15 -27.67 0.51 -16.18
C CYS A 15 -28.77 -0.18 -15.36
N ILE A 16 -29.80 0.56 -14.94
CA ILE A 16 -30.96 0.02 -14.22
C ILE A 16 -31.87 -0.78 -15.16
N LEU A 17 -32.18 -0.24 -16.35
CA LEU A 17 -33.07 -0.86 -17.34
C LEU A 17 -32.47 -2.10 -18.02
N ALA A 18 -31.15 -2.24 -18.00
CA ALA A 18 -30.48 -3.49 -18.41
C ALA A 18 -30.89 -4.71 -17.56
N LEU A 19 -31.64 -4.53 -16.46
CA LEU A 19 -32.28 -5.60 -15.69
C LEU A 19 -33.65 -6.04 -16.20
N SER A 20 -34.38 -5.18 -16.90
CA SER A 20 -35.79 -5.43 -17.26
C SER A 20 -35.96 -6.00 -18.67
N THR A 21 -34.94 -5.88 -19.50
CA THR A 21 -34.92 -6.49 -20.83
C THR A 21 -34.20 -7.82 -20.74
N ASN A 22 -34.95 -8.92 -20.94
CA ASN A 22 -34.40 -10.27 -21.14
C ASN A 22 -33.57 -10.33 -22.44
N LEU A 23 -32.50 -9.54 -22.50
CA LEU A 23 -31.50 -9.61 -23.56
C LEU A 23 -30.62 -10.82 -23.22
N PRO A 24 -30.59 -11.86 -24.06
CA PRO A 24 -30.12 -13.20 -23.68
C PRO A 24 -28.61 -13.31 -23.43
N ASN A 25 -27.86 -12.19 -23.39
CA ASN A 25 -26.39 -12.18 -23.24
C ASN A 25 -25.87 -11.02 -22.38
N PHE A 26 -26.72 -10.24 -21.69
CA PHE A 26 -26.24 -9.17 -20.81
C PHE A 26 -26.46 -9.56 -19.35
N GLU A 27 -25.38 -10.02 -18.73
CA GLU A 27 -25.28 -10.08 -17.27
C GLU A 27 -25.63 -8.71 -16.68
N THR A 28 -26.29 -8.73 -15.53
CA THR A 28 -26.80 -7.56 -14.84
C THR A 28 -25.75 -6.45 -14.72
N CYS A 29 -26.07 -5.22 -15.12
CA CYS A 29 -25.15 -4.09 -15.00
C CYS A 29 -24.80 -3.84 -13.51
N GLN A 30 -23.52 -3.99 -13.16
CA GLN A 30 -23.01 -3.77 -11.80
C GLN A 30 -22.27 -2.44 -11.66
N SER A 31 -21.66 -1.95 -12.74
CA SER A 31 -20.98 -0.65 -12.76
C SER A 31 -21.01 -0.03 -14.15
N PHE A 32 -20.73 1.28 -14.23
CA PHE A 32 -20.45 1.95 -15.48
C PHE A 32 -19.41 3.06 -15.32
N VAL A 33 -18.63 3.30 -16.38
CA VAL A 33 -17.69 4.41 -16.47
C VAL A 33 -18.28 5.48 -17.38
N TYR A 34 -18.26 6.74 -16.95
CA TYR A 34 -18.70 7.91 -17.72
C TYR A 34 -17.48 8.70 -18.21
N ASP A 35 -17.40 8.96 -19.51
CA ASP A 35 -16.40 9.83 -20.14
C ASP A 35 -16.97 11.24 -20.29
N HIS A 36 -16.44 12.18 -19.51
CA HIS A 36 -16.89 13.59 -19.52
C HIS A 36 -16.56 14.31 -20.83
N ARG A 37 -15.54 13.88 -21.58
CA ARG A 37 -15.14 14.52 -22.84
C ARG A 37 -16.01 14.08 -24.00
N ARG A 38 -16.42 12.81 -23.99
CA ARG A 38 -17.20 12.19 -25.07
C ARG A 38 -18.70 12.13 -24.77
N HIS A 39 -19.11 12.52 -23.56
CA HIS A 39 -20.48 12.33 -23.07
C HIS A 39 -20.97 10.91 -23.33
N SER A 40 -20.12 9.92 -23.03
CA SER A 40 -20.40 8.51 -23.27
C SER A 40 -20.28 7.72 -21.98
N CYS A 41 -20.98 6.59 -21.90
CA CYS A 41 -20.81 5.67 -20.79
C CYS A 41 -20.66 4.22 -21.24
N LYS A 42 -19.79 3.53 -20.54
CA LYS A 42 -19.52 2.11 -20.74
C LYS A 42 -20.05 1.32 -19.56
N LEU A 43 -21.04 0.47 -19.80
CA LEU A 43 -21.67 -0.40 -18.82
C LEU A 43 -20.92 -1.74 -18.71
N PHE A 44 -20.75 -2.22 -17.49
CA PHE A 44 -20.04 -3.46 -17.14
C PHE A 44 -20.90 -4.36 -16.24
N SER A 45 -20.77 -5.68 -16.40
CA SER A 45 -21.42 -6.69 -15.56
C SER A 45 -20.63 -7.03 -14.29
N HIS A 46 -19.50 -6.37 -14.06
CA HIS A 46 -18.67 -6.50 -12.86
C HIS A 46 -18.46 -5.13 -12.21
N ASP A 47 -17.99 -5.12 -10.96
CA ASP A 47 -17.64 -3.91 -10.23
C ASP A 47 -16.19 -3.45 -10.49
N GLY A 48 -15.36 -4.34 -11.05
CA GLY A 48 -13.95 -4.08 -11.39
C GLY A 48 -13.01 -4.11 -10.17
N PHE A 49 -13.44 -4.75 -9.07
CA PHE A 49 -12.65 -4.96 -7.87
C PHE A 49 -12.12 -6.40 -7.75
N LYS A 50 -12.37 -7.25 -8.76
CA LYS A 50 -11.94 -8.66 -8.78
C LYS A 50 -11.43 -9.05 -10.17
N PRO A 51 -10.34 -9.83 -10.26
CA PRO A 51 -9.86 -10.37 -11.53
C PRO A 51 -10.98 -11.12 -12.30
N PRO A 52 -11.02 -11.02 -13.64
CA PRO A 52 -10.02 -10.44 -14.54
C PRO A 52 -10.16 -8.92 -14.81
N ALA A 53 -11.13 -8.25 -14.19
CA ALA A 53 -11.40 -6.83 -14.45
C ALA A 53 -10.96 -5.94 -13.30
N ILE A 54 -10.04 -5.01 -13.57
CA ILE A 54 -9.46 -4.10 -12.58
C ILE A 54 -9.72 -2.65 -13.02
N VAL A 55 -10.23 -1.82 -12.12
CA VAL A 55 -10.44 -0.39 -12.36
C VAL A 55 -9.12 0.36 -12.25
N HIS A 56 -8.81 1.17 -13.26
CA HIS A 56 -7.73 2.14 -13.21
C HIS A 56 -8.30 3.56 -13.19
N PRO A 57 -7.85 4.42 -12.25
CA PRO A 57 -8.22 5.84 -12.26
C PRO A 57 -7.74 6.50 -13.56
N ALA A 58 -8.60 7.31 -14.17
CA ALA A 58 -8.26 8.07 -15.38
C ALA A 58 -8.90 9.46 -15.33
N ASN A 59 -8.13 10.49 -15.68
CA ASN A 59 -8.62 11.87 -15.66
C ASN A 59 -9.75 12.08 -16.70
N GLY A 60 -10.86 12.67 -16.25
CA GLY A 60 -12.04 12.92 -17.10
C GLY A 60 -13.00 11.73 -17.19
N TYR A 61 -12.81 10.70 -16.36
CA TYR A 61 -13.68 9.54 -16.27
C TYR A 61 -14.22 9.38 -14.84
N ASP A 62 -15.53 9.14 -14.72
CA ASP A 62 -16.16 8.82 -13.43
C ASP A 62 -16.64 7.37 -13.43
N LEU A 63 -16.37 6.63 -12.35
CA LEU A 63 -16.91 5.29 -12.14
C LEU A 63 -18.12 5.34 -11.22
N TYR A 64 -19.21 4.72 -11.65
CA TYR A 64 -20.44 4.54 -10.88
C TYR A 64 -20.65 3.05 -10.62
N ARG A 65 -20.88 2.70 -9.35
CA ARG A 65 -21.11 1.31 -8.92
C ARG A 65 -22.49 1.15 -8.31
N ARG A 66 -23.11 0.01 -8.58
CA ARG A 66 -24.35 -0.41 -7.94
C ARG A 66 -24.06 -0.96 -6.54
N ILE A 67 -24.72 -0.41 -5.53
CA ILE A 67 -24.49 -0.78 -4.12
C ILE A 67 -25.51 -1.78 -3.55
N LEU A 68 -26.61 -2.09 -4.26
CA LEU A 68 -27.63 -3.04 -3.80
C LEU A 68 -28.24 -3.85 -4.96
N SER A 69 -28.48 -5.14 -4.71
CA SER A 69 -29.13 -6.08 -5.64
C SER A 69 -30.64 -6.22 -5.44
N ALA A 70 -31.25 -5.51 -4.48
CA ALA A 70 -32.67 -5.65 -4.19
C ALA A 70 -33.33 -4.31 -3.78
N ASN A 71 -34.38 -3.98 -4.52
CA ASN A 71 -35.49 -3.01 -4.42
C ASN A 71 -35.84 -2.22 -3.13
N ASN A 72 -35.03 -2.05 -2.08
CA ASN A 72 -35.43 -1.22 -0.93
C ASN A 72 -34.30 -0.31 -0.42
N CYS A 73 -34.51 1.00 -0.54
CA CYS A 73 -33.64 2.03 0.03
C CYS A 73 -34.21 2.51 1.38
N GLY A 74 -33.48 2.27 2.47
CA GLY A 74 -33.69 2.91 3.77
C GLY A 74 -32.39 3.61 4.17
N GLY A 75 -32.45 4.91 4.47
CA GLY A 75 -31.31 5.71 4.93
C GLY A 75 -31.65 6.49 6.19
N TYR A 76 -30.60 6.97 6.88
CA TYR A 76 -30.49 8.03 7.90
C TYR A 76 -28.97 8.12 8.22
N TYR A 77 -28.21 9.23 8.28
CA TYR A 77 -28.38 10.67 7.99
C TYR A 77 -27.03 11.26 7.53
N ASN A 78 -27.11 12.27 6.64
CA ASN A 78 -26.15 13.35 6.33
C ASN A 78 -24.76 13.05 5.74
N LEU A 79 -24.73 12.86 4.42
CA LEU A 79 -23.80 13.49 3.45
C LEU A 79 -24.48 13.40 2.06
N ASN A 80 -24.34 14.43 1.22
CA ASN A 80 -25.04 14.62 -0.06
C ASN A 80 -24.69 13.55 -1.12
N PHE A 81 -25.17 12.32 -0.92
CA PHE A 81 -25.33 11.28 -1.93
C PHE A 81 -26.77 11.33 -2.43
N LEU A 82 -26.99 11.90 -3.62
CA LEU A 82 -28.30 11.84 -4.27
C LEU A 82 -28.53 10.42 -4.80
N CYS A 83 -29.35 9.65 -4.06
CA CYS A 83 -30.05 8.50 -4.59
C CYS A 83 -31.02 8.94 -5.69
N ILE A 84 -31.20 8.03 -6.65
CA ILE A 84 -32.10 8.12 -7.80
C ILE A 84 -33.51 8.60 -7.39
N VAL A 85 -34.05 9.45 -8.27
CA VAL A 85 -35.27 10.27 -8.18
C VAL A 85 -36.45 9.61 -7.47
N SER A 86 -37.04 10.37 -6.55
CA SER A 86 -38.28 10.13 -5.81
C SER A 86 -39.56 10.28 -6.67
N GLN A 87 -40.50 9.35 -6.52
CA GLN A 87 -41.97 9.52 -6.49
C GLN A 87 -42.56 8.10 -6.33
N TRP A 88 -43.27 7.73 -5.26
CA TRP A 88 -44.66 8.14 -4.98
C TRP A 88 -44.99 8.00 -3.49
N LYS A 89 -45.62 9.04 -2.97
CA LYS A 89 -46.22 9.15 -1.63
C LYS A 89 -47.50 8.30 -1.50
N ASN A 90 -47.76 7.89 -0.26
CA ASN A 90 -49.07 7.57 0.35
C ASN A 90 -49.70 6.20 0.05
N LYS A 91 -49.48 5.23 0.96
CA LYS A 91 -50.52 4.63 1.84
C LYS A 91 -49.93 3.45 2.66
N LEU A 92 -49.97 3.59 3.99
CA LEU A 92 -50.01 2.50 4.98
C LEU A 92 -51.31 1.65 4.81
N PRO A 93 -51.53 0.50 5.51
CA PRO A 93 -50.66 -0.24 6.46
C PRO A 93 -50.67 -1.80 6.26
N VAL A 94 -50.04 -2.53 7.20
CA VAL A 94 -50.49 -3.82 7.80
C VAL A 94 -49.66 -5.12 7.50
N LEU A 95 -49.26 -5.80 8.62
CA LEU A 95 -48.89 -7.22 8.83
C LEU A 95 -47.54 -7.73 8.26
N LYS A 96 -46.78 -8.65 8.87
CA LYS A 96 -46.63 -9.25 10.22
C LYS A 96 -45.46 -10.24 10.03
N ASN A 97 -44.59 -10.35 11.03
CA ASN A 97 -43.87 -11.55 11.49
C ASN A 97 -43.18 -12.55 10.54
N LEU A 98 -42.09 -13.10 11.11
CA LEU A 98 -41.31 -14.28 10.75
C LEU A 98 -40.28 -14.03 9.63
N PHE A 99 -38.99 -14.30 9.79
CA PHE A 99 -38.39 -15.48 10.40
C PHE A 99 -37.00 -15.20 11.02
N LEU A 100 -36.79 -15.74 12.22
CA LEU A 100 -35.48 -16.08 12.77
C LEU A 100 -34.79 -17.09 11.84
N PHE A 101 -33.57 -16.82 11.41
CA PHE A 101 -32.58 -17.87 11.16
C PHE A 101 -31.21 -17.39 11.59
N SER A 102 -30.75 -18.00 12.68
CA SER A 102 -29.39 -17.96 13.17
C SER A 102 -28.44 -18.50 12.10
N VAL A 103 -27.46 -17.69 11.70
CA VAL A 103 -26.16 -18.21 11.29
C VAL A 103 -25.15 -17.55 12.21
N ILE A 104 -24.78 -18.32 13.23
CA ILE A 104 -23.58 -18.14 14.02
C ILE A 104 -22.43 -18.36 13.03
N PHE A 105 -21.78 -17.28 12.61
CA PHE A 105 -20.48 -17.35 11.96
C PHE A 105 -19.48 -16.72 12.92
N GLU A 106 -18.42 -17.48 13.24
CA GLU A 106 -17.39 -17.17 14.21
C GLU A 106 -16.77 -15.78 13.96
N LEU A 107 -17.31 -14.79 14.67
CA LEU A 107 -16.55 -13.66 15.17
C LEU A 107 -15.50 -14.20 16.14
N SER A 108 -14.33 -14.50 15.60
CA SER A 108 -13.11 -14.59 16.40
C SER A 108 -12.14 -13.50 15.96
N TYR A 109 -12.17 -12.43 16.76
CA TYR A 109 -10.95 -11.83 17.31
C TYR A 109 -10.05 -11.01 16.37
N LEU A 110 -10.21 -9.67 16.41
CA LEU A 110 -9.10 -8.74 16.71
C LEU A 110 -9.61 -7.31 16.96
N GLU A 111 -10.48 -7.16 17.97
CA GLU A 111 -10.37 -5.97 18.82
C GLU A 111 -9.34 -6.30 19.91
N ALA A 112 -8.07 -6.10 19.60
CA ALA A 112 -7.01 -6.08 20.62
C ALA A 112 -6.24 -4.78 20.43
N GLY A 113 -6.07 -4.04 21.54
CA GLY A 113 -5.54 -2.69 21.57
C GLY A 113 -4.24 -2.48 20.78
N ASP A 114 -4.10 -1.23 20.35
CA ASP A 114 -3.10 -0.59 19.48
C ASP A 114 -1.62 -0.72 19.90
N GLN A 115 -1.20 -1.79 20.57
CA GLN A 115 0.18 -1.99 21.02
C GLN A 115 0.76 -3.30 20.49
N CYS A 116 1.75 -3.17 19.61
CA CYS A 116 2.60 -4.29 19.21
C CYS A 116 3.22 -4.93 20.45
N LYS A 117 3.13 -6.27 20.55
CA LYS A 117 3.82 -7.05 21.61
C LYS A 117 5.34 -7.10 21.41
N THR A 118 5.82 -6.62 20.27
CA THR A 118 7.19 -6.64 19.79
C THR A 118 7.59 -5.26 19.26
N SER A 119 8.85 -5.10 18.84
CA SER A 119 9.32 -3.88 18.19
C SER A 119 8.55 -3.60 16.90
N ILE A 120 8.28 -2.31 16.67
CA ILE A 120 7.66 -1.81 15.44
C ILE A 120 8.71 -1.69 14.34
N ALA A 121 8.33 -2.05 13.13
CA ALA A 121 9.11 -1.87 11.91
C ALA A 121 8.23 -1.38 10.76
N TYR A 122 8.87 -1.03 9.65
CA TYR A 122 8.20 -0.50 8.47
C TYR A 122 8.54 -1.30 7.22
N TYR A 123 7.51 -1.69 6.46
CA TYR A 123 7.70 -2.05 5.05
C TYR A 123 7.73 -0.78 4.23
N VAL A 124 8.71 -0.62 3.36
CA VAL A 124 8.91 0.58 2.53
C VAL A 124 8.87 0.24 1.06
N VAL A 125 8.03 0.94 0.30
CA VAL A 125 7.97 0.88 -1.16
C VAL A 125 8.36 2.24 -1.71
N ILE A 126 9.51 2.30 -2.39
CA ILE A 126 10.06 3.54 -2.94
C ILE A 126 9.44 3.81 -4.30
N GLY A 127 9.02 5.05 -4.56
CA GLY A 127 8.43 5.44 -5.83
C GLY A 127 6.94 5.13 -5.92
N ASN A 128 6.29 4.93 -4.78
CA ASN A 128 4.86 4.67 -4.67
C ASN A 128 4.26 5.50 -3.52
N GLU A 129 2.97 5.76 -3.63
CA GLU A 129 2.15 6.32 -2.58
C GLU A 129 0.86 5.51 -2.39
N ILE A 130 0.33 5.51 -1.17
CA ILE A 130 -1.02 4.99 -0.93
C ILE A 130 -2.04 6.06 -1.28
N ILE A 131 -3.05 5.65 -2.02
CA ILE A 131 -4.28 6.42 -2.21
C ILE A 131 -5.43 5.74 -1.47
N PHE A 132 -6.36 6.52 -0.97
CA PHE A 132 -7.53 5.97 -0.32
C PHE A 132 -8.52 5.37 -1.33
N PRO A 133 -9.31 4.36 -0.91
CA PRO A 133 -10.53 4.02 -1.62
C PRO A 133 -11.47 5.26 -1.60
N ILE A 134 -12.17 5.51 -2.71
CA ILE A 134 -13.01 6.68 -3.03
C ILE A 134 -14.05 7.05 -1.93
N SER A 135 -14.23 6.21 -0.92
CA SER A 135 -15.15 6.38 0.22
C SER A 135 -14.56 7.01 1.49
N SER A 136 -13.25 7.31 1.56
CA SER A 136 -12.66 7.94 2.75
C SER A 136 -12.89 9.45 2.77
N ALA A 137 -13.09 10.02 3.96
CA ALA A 137 -13.16 11.46 4.09
C ALA A 137 -11.76 12.07 3.94
N GLU A 138 -11.67 13.26 3.35
CA GLU A 138 -10.42 14.04 3.22
C GLU A 138 -9.73 14.32 4.58
N THR A 139 -10.47 14.13 5.68
CA THR A 139 -10.03 14.27 7.08
C THR A 139 -9.20 13.10 7.60
N ASP A 140 -9.10 12.00 6.86
CA ASP A 140 -8.42 10.76 7.28
C ASP A 140 -6.91 10.79 7.00
N VAL A 141 -6.41 11.88 6.41
CA VAL A 141 -4.99 12.15 6.16
C VAL A 141 -4.51 13.24 7.11
N ARG A 142 -3.43 13.00 7.86
CA ARG A 142 -2.74 14.04 8.63
C ARG A 142 -1.44 14.43 7.93
N THR A 143 -1.34 15.68 7.49
CA THR A 143 -0.18 16.20 6.77
C THR A 143 0.71 17.04 7.67
N ILE A 144 2.00 16.71 7.70
CA ILE A 144 3.04 17.40 8.45
C ILE A 144 4.13 17.85 7.49
N ASN A 145 4.50 19.13 7.54
CA ASN A 145 5.52 19.72 6.67
C ASN A 145 6.83 19.97 7.42
N GLY A 146 7.94 19.94 6.69
CA GLY A 146 9.27 20.27 7.23
C GLY A 146 9.95 19.16 8.03
N VAL A 147 9.38 17.95 8.07
CA VAL A 147 9.89 16.82 8.87
C VAL A 147 10.78 15.88 8.06
N LYS A 148 11.73 15.23 8.72
CA LYS A 148 12.56 14.18 8.11
C LYS A 148 11.83 12.83 8.11
N HIS A 149 12.20 11.92 7.21
CA HIS A 149 11.59 10.58 7.16
C HIS A 149 11.68 9.83 8.51
N THR A 150 12.84 9.88 9.19
CA THR A 150 13.01 9.25 10.51
C THR A 150 12.08 9.82 11.58
N GLU A 151 11.75 11.11 11.48
CA GLU A 151 10.86 11.79 12.41
C GLU A 151 9.39 11.47 12.08
N CYS A 152 9.03 11.45 10.79
CA CYS A 152 7.73 10.99 10.30
C CYS A 152 7.39 9.58 10.82
N PHE A 153 8.34 8.63 10.75
CA PHE A 153 8.14 7.27 11.26
C PHE A 153 8.00 7.23 12.79
N LYS A 154 8.79 8.03 13.51
CA LYS A 154 8.67 8.13 14.97
C LYS A 154 7.31 8.67 15.42
N LEU A 155 6.83 9.72 14.75
CA LEU A 155 5.52 10.31 15.04
C LEU A 155 4.38 9.31 14.74
N CYS A 156 4.45 8.62 13.60
CA CYS A 156 3.51 7.56 13.25
C CYS A 156 3.55 6.36 14.22
N THR A 157 4.74 5.99 14.70
CA THR A 157 4.89 4.94 15.71
C THR A 157 4.33 5.36 17.06
N ALA A 158 4.53 6.63 17.44
CA ALA A 158 3.96 7.22 18.64
C ALA A 158 2.45 7.47 18.55
N ASN A 159 1.82 7.30 17.37
CA ASN A 159 0.42 7.62 17.11
C ASN A 159 0.09 9.09 17.50
N LYS A 160 0.98 10.02 17.11
CA LYS A 160 0.88 11.46 17.42
C LYS A 160 1.30 12.33 16.24
N ASP A 161 0.71 13.51 16.13
CA ASP A 161 1.21 14.55 15.22
C ASP A 161 2.32 15.41 15.85
N SER A 162 2.72 16.47 15.14
CA SER A 162 3.73 17.42 15.62
C SER A 162 3.28 18.28 16.80
N ASP A 163 1.97 18.45 16.98
CA ASP A 163 1.39 19.22 18.08
C ASP A 163 1.15 18.34 19.32
N GLY A 164 1.32 17.01 19.17
CA GLY A 164 1.16 16.02 20.21
C GLY A 164 -0.27 15.49 20.34
N GLU A 165 -1.16 15.86 19.41
CA GLU A 165 -2.52 15.33 19.32
C GLU A 165 -2.46 13.85 18.94
N GLN A 166 -3.34 13.05 19.55
CA GLN A 166 -3.40 11.63 19.24
C GLN A 166 -4.02 11.41 17.87
N LEU A 167 -3.38 10.57 17.07
CA LEU A 167 -3.89 10.11 15.79
C LEU A 167 -3.59 8.63 15.65
N LYS A 168 -4.47 7.90 14.98
CA LYS A 168 -4.16 6.53 14.60
C LYS A 168 -3.27 6.59 13.35
N CYS A 169 -2.10 5.97 13.38
CA CYS A 169 -1.26 5.86 12.20
C CYS A 169 -1.01 4.39 11.90
N SER A 170 -1.30 3.99 10.66
CA SER A 170 -1.02 2.65 10.14
C SER A 170 0.00 2.69 9.02
N SER A 171 0.00 3.75 8.20
CA SER A 171 0.99 3.96 7.14
C SER A 171 1.25 5.44 6.89
N VAL A 172 2.31 5.73 6.12
CA VAL A 172 2.70 7.08 5.74
C VAL A 172 3.11 7.15 4.27
N ASN A 173 2.82 8.29 3.64
CA ASN A 173 3.48 8.75 2.42
C ASN A 173 4.48 9.84 2.79
N TYR A 174 5.76 9.60 2.54
CA TYR A 174 6.81 10.60 2.76
C TYR A 174 7.33 11.15 1.43
N PHE A 175 7.35 12.47 1.30
CA PHE A 175 7.83 13.18 0.10
C PHE A 175 9.15 13.89 0.42
N PRO A 176 10.31 13.34 0.01
CA PRO A 176 11.62 13.83 0.45
C PRO A 176 11.98 15.23 -0.03
N LYS A 177 11.52 15.62 -1.23
CA LYS A 177 11.84 16.94 -1.80
C LYS A 177 11.13 18.05 -1.05
N GLU A 178 9.87 17.83 -0.71
CA GLU A 178 9.00 18.75 0.01
C GLU A 178 9.20 18.66 1.53
N LYS A 179 9.87 17.61 2.03
CA LYS A 179 9.93 17.25 3.45
C LYS A 179 8.52 17.14 4.05
N LYS A 180 7.60 16.53 3.31
CA LYS A 180 6.19 16.39 3.66
C LYS A 180 5.92 14.94 4.08
N CYS A 181 5.22 14.76 5.19
CA CYS A 181 4.79 13.49 5.75
C CYS A 181 3.26 13.47 5.80
N GLU A 182 2.64 12.54 5.10
CA GLU A 182 1.21 12.29 5.16
C GLU A 182 0.99 10.98 5.92
N MET A 183 0.24 11.03 7.02
CA MET A 183 -0.08 9.88 7.86
C MET A 183 -1.49 9.40 7.57
N HIS A 184 -1.65 8.08 7.51
CA HIS A 184 -2.87 7.40 7.12
C HIS A 184 -3.26 6.35 8.17
N GLU A 185 -4.56 6.21 8.41
CA GLU A 185 -5.12 5.16 9.29
C GLU A 185 -5.24 3.79 8.60
N ILE A 186 -5.05 3.75 7.28
CA ILE A 186 -5.20 2.55 6.45
C ILE A 186 -3.85 1.95 6.04
N LEU A 187 -3.88 0.71 5.58
CA LEU A 187 -2.75 -0.01 4.99
C LEU A 187 -3.02 -0.26 3.50
N ALA A 188 -1.96 -0.51 2.74
CA ALA A 188 -2.06 -0.89 1.35
C ALA A 188 -2.45 -2.37 1.20
N GLU A 189 -3.00 -2.73 0.05
CA GLU A 189 -3.18 -4.14 -0.31
C GLU A 189 -1.82 -4.89 -0.27
N PRO A 190 -1.78 -6.12 0.25
CA PRO A 190 -2.91 -6.94 0.71
C PRO A 190 -3.29 -6.74 2.19
N HIS A 191 -2.59 -5.89 2.94
CA HIS A 191 -2.78 -5.71 4.38
C HIS A 191 -3.94 -4.77 4.74
N GLY A 192 -4.39 -3.95 3.79
CA GLY A 192 -5.52 -3.06 3.97
C GLY A 192 -6.20 -2.67 2.64
N PRO A 193 -7.17 -1.75 2.71
CA PRO A 193 -8.03 -1.40 1.58
C PRO A 193 -7.44 -0.33 0.66
N GLY A 194 -6.26 0.22 0.98
CA GLY A 194 -5.64 1.26 0.16
C GLY A 194 -4.91 0.67 -1.04
N SER A 195 -4.89 1.42 -2.13
CA SER A 195 -4.17 1.03 -3.35
C SER A 195 -2.85 1.78 -3.45
N LEU A 196 -1.79 1.08 -3.85
CA LEU A 196 -0.51 1.72 -4.17
C LEU A 196 -0.53 2.20 -5.61
N VAL A 197 -0.16 3.46 -5.80
CA VAL A 197 0.03 4.08 -7.11
C VAL A 197 1.48 4.51 -7.25
N GLU A 198 2.02 4.41 -8.45
CA GLU A 198 3.37 4.88 -8.75
C GLU A 198 3.45 6.40 -8.60
N ASN A 199 4.35 6.87 -7.74
CA ASN A 199 4.70 8.26 -7.56
C ASN A 199 6.20 8.35 -7.21
N ASP A 200 7.02 8.79 -8.16
CA ASP A 200 8.49 8.85 -8.04
C ASP A 200 9.00 9.87 -7.01
N GLN A 201 8.10 10.69 -6.46
CA GLN A 201 8.39 11.70 -5.43
C GLN A 201 8.05 11.21 -4.03
N ALA A 202 7.33 10.09 -3.92
CA ALA A 202 6.83 9.55 -2.68
C ALA A 202 7.56 8.27 -2.26
N ILE A 203 7.57 8.05 -0.95
CA ILE A 203 7.99 6.82 -0.31
C ILE A 203 6.81 6.38 0.55
N TYR A 204 6.19 5.28 0.16
CA TYR A 204 5.18 4.64 0.98
C TYR A 204 5.86 3.81 2.07
N ALA A 205 5.39 3.94 3.31
CA ALA A 205 5.83 3.11 4.41
C ALA A 205 4.65 2.65 5.28
N GLU A 206 4.52 1.35 5.52
CA GLU A 206 3.49 0.81 6.40
C GLU A 206 4.07 0.20 7.68
N LYS A 207 3.38 0.48 8.79
CA LYS A 207 3.76 0.03 10.13
C LYS A 207 3.34 -1.42 10.33
N PHE A 208 4.25 -2.25 10.84
CA PHE A 208 3.93 -3.61 11.26
C PHE A 208 4.67 -4.02 12.54
N CYS A 209 4.16 -5.02 13.24
CA CYS A 209 4.83 -5.60 14.39
C CYS A 209 5.83 -6.67 13.91
N LEU A 210 7.09 -6.59 14.33
CA LEU A 210 8.07 -7.62 14.01
C LEU A 210 7.63 -8.96 14.61
N PRO A 211 7.79 -10.10 13.89
CA PRO A 211 7.53 -11.40 14.49
C PRO A 211 8.38 -11.59 15.75
N THR A 212 7.88 -12.35 16.74
CA THR A 212 8.65 -12.69 17.94
C THR A 212 9.91 -13.45 17.54
N GLN A 213 11.09 -12.87 17.72
CA GLN A 213 12.35 -13.37 17.16
C GLN A 213 13.52 -13.30 18.14
N SER A 214 14.57 -14.06 17.81
CA SER A 214 15.86 -14.07 18.49
C SER A 214 16.83 -12.97 18.02
N VAL A 215 16.50 -12.28 16.92
CA VAL A 215 17.32 -11.21 16.32
C VAL A 215 16.90 -9.86 16.88
N ILE A 216 17.86 -9.08 17.37
CA ILE A 216 17.63 -7.71 17.86
C ILE A 216 17.65 -6.78 16.65
N CYS A 217 16.47 -6.35 16.20
CA CYS A 217 16.30 -5.28 15.22
C CYS A 217 16.16 -3.93 15.95
N GLU A 218 16.55 -2.83 15.31
CA GLU A 218 16.36 -1.51 15.90
C GLU A 218 14.87 -1.10 15.82
N GLU A 219 14.44 -0.18 16.68
CA GLU A 219 13.05 0.31 16.64
C GLU A 219 12.86 1.17 15.39
N ASN A 220 11.75 0.97 14.67
CA ASN A 220 11.46 1.59 13.38
C ASN A 220 12.41 1.12 12.25
N GLU A 221 12.95 -0.09 12.36
CA GLU A 221 13.74 -0.71 11.29
C GLU A 221 12.96 -0.75 9.96
N VAL A 222 13.66 -0.52 8.86
CA VAL A 222 13.07 -0.44 7.51
C VAL A 222 13.37 -1.70 6.72
N PHE A 223 12.31 -2.30 6.16
CA PHE A 223 12.38 -3.42 5.23
C PHE A 223 11.90 -2.95 3.86
N ILE A 224 12.82 -2.90 2.89
CA ILE A 224 12.50 -2.42 1.55
C ILE A 224 11.80 -3.54 0.79
N LEU A 225 10.62 -3.24 0.25
CA LEU A 225 9.84 -4.12 -0.60
C LEU A 225 10.01 -3.71 -2.06
N HIS A 226 10.34 -4.69 -2.89
CA HIS A 226 10.37 -4.54 -4.34
C HIS A 226 9.28 -5.41 -4.94
N VAL A 227 8.22 -4.75 -5.43
CA VAL A 227 7.05 -5.41 -6.01
C VAL A 227 7.41 -5.91 -7.42
N GLN A 228 6.91 -7.10 -7.80
CA GLN A 228 7.17 -7.72 -9.11
C GLN A 228 8.66 -7.91 -9.42
N LYS A 229 9.47 -8.18 -8.39
CA LYS A 229 10.89 -8.51 -8.53
C LYS A 229 11.20 -9.89 -7.98
N LYS A 230 12.20 -10.54 -8.57
CA LYS A 230 12.77 -11.81 -8.11
C LYS A 230 14.29 -11.81 -8.26
N ILE A 231 14.94 -12.77 -7.61
CA ILE A 231 16.38 -13.00 -7.70
C ILE A 231 16.66 -14.16 -8.67
N VAL A 232 17.71 -14.04 -9.48
CA VAL A 232 18.11 -15.06 -10.48
C VAL A 232 19.17 -16.04 -9.95
N LYS A 233 19.75 -15.75 -8.78
CA LYS A 233 20.72 -16.63 -8.10
C LYS A 233 20.07 -17.85 -7.45
N ASN A 234 20.91 -18.80 -7.05
CA ASN A 234 20.47 -19.97 -6.28
C ASN A 234 19.96 -19.57 -4.89
N GLU A 235 18.85 -20.19 -4.48
CA GLU A 235 18.25 -20.01 -3.18
C GLU A 235 19.07 -20.73 -2.10
N LEU A 236 19.19 -20.13 -0.92
CA LEU A 236 19.67 -20.85 0.26
C LEU A 236 18.66 -21.92 0.68
N ARG A 237 17.38 -21.55 0.67
CA ARG A 237 16.30 -22.38 1.17
C ARG A 237 14.95 -21.92 0.63
N ILE A 238 14.05 -22.88 0.44
CA ILE A 238 12.65 -22.63 0.11
C ILE A 238 11.79 -23.07 1.30
N LYS A 239 10.84 -22.21 1.67
CA LYS A 239 9.86 -22.43 2.75
C LYS A 239 8.46 -22.18 2.22
N GLN A 240 7.46 -22.80 2.83
CA GLN A 240 6.08 -22.47 2.53
C GLN A 240 5.69 -21.18 3.26
N SER A 241 5.08 -20.25 2.53
CA SER A 241 4.55 -19.01 3.10
C SER A 241 3.48 -18.41 2.19
N ASN A 242 2.39 -17.95 2.78
CA ASN A 242 1.27 -17.29 2.12
C ASN A 242 1.22 -15.78 2.39
N SER A 243 2.15 -15.22 3.17
CA SER A 243 2.21 -13.79 3.48
C SER A 243 3.64 -13.25 3.53
N ILE A 244 3.77 -11.94 3.33
CA ILE A 244 5.03 -11.18 3.39
C ILE A 244 5.63 -11.32 4.78
N THR A 245 4.84 -11.08 5.84
CA THR A 245 5.27 -11.19 7.24
C THR A 245 5.78 -12.59 7.60
N ASN A 246 5.12 -13.64 7.11
CA ASN A 246 5.53 -15.00 7.39
C ASN A 246 6.80 -15.39 6.60
N CYS A 247 7.00 -14.83 5.40
CA CYS A 247 8.22 -15.00 4.63
C CYS A 247 9.40 -14.26 5.28
N LEU A 248 9.17 -13.03 5.73
CA LEU A 248 10.15 -12.26 6.49
C LEU A 248 10.55 -12.98 7.78
N ARG A 249 9.59 -13.54 8.52
CA ARG A 249 9.87 -14.35 9.72
C ARG A 249 10.84 -15.49 9.41
N HIS A 250 10.61 -16.26 8.34
CA HIS A 250 11.52 -17.33 7.92
C HIS A 250 12.93 -16.81 7.58
N CYS A 251 13.03 -15.62 7.00
CA CYS A 251 14.31 -14.98 6.71
C CYS A 251 15.03 -14.60 8.01
N LEU A 252 14.34 -13.96 8.95
CA LEU A 252 14.95 -13.51 10.19
C LEU A 252 15.35 -14.66 11.13
N GLU A 253 14.66 -15.79 11.07
CA GLU A 253 15.05 -17.03 11.75
C GLU A 253 16.32 -17.66 11.13
N HIS A 254 16.65 -17.32 9.89
CA HIS A 254 17.78 -17.90 9.16
C HIS A 254 18.99 -16.96 9.16
N ARG A 255 20.04 -17.32 9.91
CA ARG A 255 21.25 -16.49 10.14
C ARG A 255 21.90 -15.87 8.91
N PHE A 256 21.86 -16.55 7.77
CA PHE A 256 22.47 -16.11 6.51
C PHE A 256 21.48 -15.44 5.54
N CYS A 257 20.22 -15.25 5.92
CA CYS A 257 19.26 -14.62 5.04
C CYS A 257 19.44 -13.09 5.04
N GLN A 258 19.78 -12.56 3.87
CA GLN A 258 19.91 -11.12 3.62
C GLN A 258 18.74 -10.60 2.79
N THR A 259 18.11 -11.45 1.98
CA THR A 259 16.93 -11.11 1.18
C THR A 259 16.00 -12.30 1.10
N ALA A 260 14.69 -12.05 1.10
CA ALA A 260 13.67 -13.06 0.89
C ALA A 260 12.78 -12.68 -0.29
N VAL A 261 12.30 -13.66 -1.05
CA VAL A 261 11.37 -13.46 -2.15
C VAL A 261 10.13 -14.31 -1.90
N LEU A 262 8.96 -13.67 -1.85
CA LEU A 262 7.66 -14.31 -1.77
C LEU A 262 7.09 -14.49 -3.17
N ASP A 263 6.71 -15.71 -3.49
CA ASP A 263 5.86 -16.09 -4.62
C ASP A 263 4.48 -16.41 -4.03
N SER A 264 3.58 -15.43 -4.07
CA SER A 264 2.26 -15.55 -3.43
C SER A 264 1.35 -16.54 -4.13
N VAL A 265 1.54 -16.73 -5.45
CA VAL A 265 0.76 -17.64 -6.29
C VAL A 265 1.04 -19.10 -5.90
N HIS A 266 2.31 -19.46 -5.71
CA HIS A 266 2.69 -20.82 -5.32
C HIS A 266 2.87 -21.00 -3.81
N HIS A 267 2.63 -19.94 -3.02
CA HIS A 267 2.82 -19.92 -1.57
C HIS A 267 4.24 -20.32 -1.13
N ARG A 268 5.26 -19.80 -1.81
CA ARG A 268 6.67 -20.11 -1.55
C ARG A 268 7.45 -18.87 -1.13
N CYS A 269 8.28 -19.02 -0.12
CA CYS A 269 9.26 -18.05 0.34
C CYS A 269 10.66 -18.59 0.06
N MET A 270 11.41 -17.90 -0.78
CA MET A 270 12.78 -18.23 -1.16
C MET A 270 13.74 -17.31 -0.43
N LEU A 271 14.73 -17.88 0.26
CA LEU A 271 15.70 -17.13 1.07
C LEU A 271 17.05 -17.04 0.35
N TYR A 272 17.71 -15.89 0.43
CA TYR A 272 18.96 -15.61 -0.27
C TYR A 272 19.99 -14.95 0.65
N ASP A 273 21.27 -15.28 0.47
CA ASP A 273 22.43 -14.63 1.10
C ASP A 273 23.01 -13.57 0.14
N VAL A 274 22.14 -12.73 -0.39
CA VAL A 274 22.50 -11.69 -1.36
C VAL A 274 22.06 -10.35 -0.78
N LYS A 275 23.00 -9.39 -0.75
CA LYS A 275 22.69 -7.97 -0.54
C LYS A 275 22.50 -7.33 -1.91
N LEU A 276 21.41 -6.60 -2.08
CA LEU A 276 21.09 -5.89 -3.31
C LEU A 276 21.99 -4.66 -3.48
N LYS A 277 23.27 -4.90 -3.80
CA LYS A 277 24.21 -3.84 -4.16
C LYS A 277 24.25 -3.60 -5.67
N ASN A 278 24.02 -4.63 -6.49
CA ASN A 278 24.05 -4.57 -7.96
C ASN A 278 22.75 -5.08 -8.58
N ASN A 279 22.33 -4.47 -9.69
CA ASN A 279 21.12 -4.84 -10.45
C ASN A 279 21.19 -6.24 -11.09
N ASP A 280 22.39 -6.81 -11.28
CA ASP A 280 22.58 -8.05 -12.05
C ASP A 280 21.88 -9.27 -11.43
N ASP A 281 21.57 -9.22 -10.14
CA ASP A 281 20.95 -10.32 -9.41
C ASP A 281 19.42 -10.27 -9.40
N VAL A 282 18.82 -9.17 -9.84
CA VAL A 282 17.38 -8.89 -9.72
C VAL A 282 16.76 -8.72 -11.10
N THR A 283 15.64 -9.39 -11.33
CA THR A 283 14.86 -9.27 -12.57
C THR A 283 13.39 -9.02 -12.29
N ASP A 284 12.69 -8.51 -13.28
CA ASP A 284 11.23 -8.42 -13.27
C ASP A 284 10.60 -9.82 -13.13
N ALA A 285 9.44 -9.85 -12.48
CA ALA A 285 8.65 -11.05 -12.22
C ALA A 285 7.16 -10.75 -12.44
N ASP A 286 6.35 -11.80 -12.49
CA ASP A 286 4.91 -11.66 -12.64
C ASP A 286 4.25 -11.09 -11.37
N SER A 287 2.95 -10.78 -11.48
CA SER A 287 2.16 -10.37 -10.32
C SER A 287 2.19 -11.43 -9.21
N GLY A 288 2.19 -10.96 -7.96
CA GLY A 288 2.30 -11.83 -6.77
C GLY A 288 3.72 -12.14 -6.30
N TRP A 289 4.74 -11.68 -7.04
CA TRP A 289 6.13 -11.74 -6.57
C TRP A 289 6.51 -10.49 -5.79
N VAL A 290 7.10 -10.67 -4.60
CA VAL A 290 7.59 -9.58 -3.76
C VAL A 290 8.95 -9.94 -3.19
N LEU A 291 9.95 -9.11 -3.47
CA LEU A 291 11.27 -9.21 -2.88
C LEU A 291 11.32 -8.32 -1.62
N ILE A 292 11.96 -8.82 -0.56
CA ILE A 292 12.05 -8.20 0.77
C ILE A 292 13.52 -8.13 1.18
N GLU A 293 14.05 -6.91 1.31
CA GLU A 293 15.38 -6.69 1.88
C GLU A 293 15.32 -6.78 3.41
N ASN A 294 16.21 -7.58 4.00
CA ASN A 294 16.30 -7.70 5.45
C ASN A 294 16.98 -6.46 6.04
N GLY A 295 16.22 -5.62 6.75
CA GLY A 295 16.72 -4.43 7.44
C GLY A 295 17.54 -4.74 8.71
N CYS A 296 17.31 -5.89 9.35
CA CYS A 296 17.96 -6.16 10.63
C CYS A 296 19.45 -6.47 10.45
N SER A 297 20.29 -5.64 11.06
CA SER A 297 21.72 -5.91 11.15
C SER A 297 21.98 -7.07 12.11
N VAL A 298 22.44 -8.21 11.61
CA VAL A 298 23.00 -9.28 12.46
C VAL A 298 24.28 -8.75 13.10
N LYS A 299 24.16 -8.09 14.26
CA LYS A 299 25.32 -7.70 15.08
C LYS A 299 26.05 -9.00 15.44
N LYS A 300 27.17 -9.27 14.75
CA LYS A 300 28.09 -10.36 15.13
C LYS A 300 28.49 -10.08 16.58
N ASN A 301 28.05 -10.92 17.51
CA ASN A 301 28.43 -10.83 18.91
C ASN A 301 29.96 -10.64 19.02
N GLN A 302 30.31 -9.63 19.81
CA GLN A 302 31.65 -9.16 20.10
C GLN A 302 32.58 -10.29 20.55
N LYS A 303 33.67 -10.47 19.82
CA LYS A 303 35.00 -10.70 20.38
C LYS A 303 36.02 -10.04 19.46
N LEU A 304 36.18 -8.73 19.61
CA LEU A 304 37.47 -8.04 19.58
C LEU A 304 37.24 -6.61 20.11
N SER A 305 37.03 -6.52 21.43
CA SER A 305 37.36 -5.30 22.13
C SER A 305 38.88 -5.35 22.34
N LEU A 306 39.61 -4.50 21.62
CA LEU A 306 40.90 -3.87 21.94
C LEU A 306 41.47 -3.29 20.63
N ASN A 307 41.69 -1.98 20.64
CA ASN A 307 42.29 -1.13 19.60
C ASN A 307 41.33 -0.41 18.63
N LEU A 308 40.58 0.58 19.14
CA LEU A 308 40.43 1.85 18.41
C LEU A 308 40.21 3.07 19.31
N GLU A 309 40.93 3.17 20.43
CA GLU A 309 41.17 4.46 21.12
C GLU A 309 42.39 5.21 20.55
N LYS A 310 42.92 4.77 19.41
CA LYS A 310 43.96 5.48 18.64
C LYS A 310 43.52 5.66 17.18
N LYS A 311 42.51 6.51 16.97
CA LYS A 311 42.36 7.33 15.75
C LYS A 311 41.34 8.47 15.89
N ILE A 312 41.09 8.91 17.13
CA ILE A 312 40.66 10.29 17.38
C ILE A 312 41.88 11.16 17.08
N LYS A 313 41.75 12.07 16.09
CA LYS A 313 42.78 12.94 15.48
C LYS A 313 43.37 12.43 14.15
N GLN A 314 42.55 12.43 13.09
CA GLN A 314 42.89 13.14 11.84
C GLN A 314 41.70 13.16 10.88
N SER A 315 41.40 14.37 10.39
CA SER A 315 40.46 14.76 9.34
C SER A 315 38.96 14.65 9.63
N ALA A 316 38.43 15.73 10.21
CA ALA A 316 37.10 16.19 9.84
C ALA A 316 37.16 16.72 8.40
N GLU A 317 36.93 15.84 7.43
CA GLU A 317 36.60 16.25 6.06
C GLU A 317 35.33 15.52 5.63
N THR A 318 34.42 16.34 5.11
CA THR A 318 33.08 15.98 4.69
C THR A 318 33.16 15.23 3.36
N GLU A 319 33.60 13.98 3.39
CA GLU A 319 33.75 13.16 2.19
C GLU A 319 32.39 12.65 1.71
N TRP A 320 32.17 12.76 0.40
CA TRP A 320 31.00 12.19 -0.27
C TRP A 320 31.06 10.65 -0.23
N THR A 321 29.91 10.02 -0.05
CA THR A 321 29.76 8.58 -0.30
C THR A 321 30.02 8.26 -1.77
N GLU A 322 30.37 7.02 -2.03
CA GLU A 322 30.56 6.52 -3.39
C GLU A 322 29.25 6.64 -4.20
N TRP A 323 29.37 6.78 -5.51
CA TRP A 323 28.21 6.79 -6.39
C TRP A 323 27.47 5.46 -6.33
N SER A 324 26.14 5.53 -6.21
CA SER A 324 25.28 4.38 -6.41
C SER A 324 25.33 3.90 -7.86
N ASN A 325 24.82 2.70 -8.10
CA ASN A 325 24.71 2.15 -9.44
C ASN A 325 23.66 2.90 -10.28
N CYS A 326 23.76 2.77 -11.61
CA CYS A 326 22.82 3.30 -12.58
C CYS A 326 21.50 2.53 -12.56
N GLN A 327 20.77 2.64 -11.45
CA GLN A 327 19.55 1.87 -11.19
C GLN A 327 18.34 2.77 -10.93
N PHE A 328 18.57 4.07 -10.73
CA PHE A 328 17.51 5.04 -10.50
C PHE A 328 17.08 5.65 -11.82
N LYS A 329 15.78 5.88 -12.03
CA LYS A 329 15.25 6.46 -13.27
C LYS A 329 14.66 7.84 -12.98
N LEU A 330 15.18 8.86 -13.66
CA LEU A 330 14.71 10.24 -13.55
C LEU A 330 14.27 10.71 -14.94
N ARG A 331 12.97 11.01 -15.11
CA ARG A 331 12.40 11.40 -16.42
C ARG A 331 12.72 10.40 -17.55
N GLY A 332 12.65 9.11 -17.23
CA GLY A 332 12.93 8.03 -18.17
C GLY A 332 14.42 7.76 -18.44
N ARG A 333 15.35 8.50 -17.82
CA ARG A 333 16.81 8.32 -18.00
C ARG A 333 17.45 7.75 -16.74
N MET A 334 18.42 6.86 -16.92
CA MET A 334 19.13 6.24 -15.79
C MET A 334 20.06 7.27 -15.12
N VAL A 335 20.10 7.27 -13.80
CA VAL A 335 20.93 8.15 -13.00
C VAL A 335 21.57 7.37 -11.84
N LYS A 336 22.70 7.89 -11.37
CA LYS A 336 23.38 7.46 -10.14
C LYS A 336 23.34 8.58 -9.12
N VAL A 337 23.35 8.21 -7.85
CA VAL A 337 23.13 9.11 -6.70
C VAL A 337 24.24 8.91 -5.69
N ARG A 338 24.71 9.97 -5.05
CA ARG A 338 25.57 9.87 -3.86
C ARG A 338 25.14 10.87 -2.81
N THR A 339 25.51 10.60 -1.57
CA THR A 339 25.16 11.41 -0.41
C THR A 339 26.40 11.88 0.32
N ARG A 340 26.31 12.95 1.09
CA ARG A 340 27.28 13.35 2.11
C ARG A 340 26.51 13.76 3.34
N ASP A 341 27.12 13.60 4.50
CA ASP A 341 26.49 13.99 5.75
C ASP A 341 26.68 15.50 5.97
N CYS A 342 25.71 16.28 5.51
CA CYS A 342 25.71 17.75 5.63
C CYS A 342 24.33 18.30 6.04
N PRO A 343 24.28 19.47 6.71
CA PRO A 343 23.03 20.12 7.13
C PRO A 343 22.09 20.49 5.97
N ASP A 344 22.61 20.61 4.75
CA ASP A 344 21.89 20.97 3.51
C ASP A 344 21.25 19.77 2.80
N GLY A 345 21.40 18.55 3.33
CA GLY A 345 20.81 17.35 2.74
C GLY A 345 21.65 16.69 1.64
N GLY A 346 22.85 17.23 1.35
CA GLY A 346 24.00 16.51 0.79
C GLY A 346 23.76 15.43 -0.26
N MET A 347 22.80 15.53 -1.18
CA MET A 347 22.52 14.51 -2.20
C MET A 347 22.81 15.06 -3.61
N GLN A 348 23.53 14.28 -4.41
CA GLN A 348 23.84 14.60 -5.80
C GLN A 348 23.36 13.50 -6.73
N VAL A 349 22.78 13.90 -7.86
CA VAL A 349 22.31 13.00 -8.93
C VAL A 349 23.11 13.30 -10.20
N GLN A 350 23.69 12.26 -10.81
CA GLN A 350 24.39 12.35 -12.08
C GLN A 350 23.77 11.39 -13.08
N ARG A 351 23.66 11.82 -14.35
CA ARG A 351 23.22 10.94 -15.42
C ARG A 351 24.20 9.80 -15.63
N CYS A 352 23.62 8.65 -15.89
CA CYS A 352 24.22 7.62 -16.71
C CYS A 352 23.87 7.97 -18.17
#